data_AF-A0A5C7ZKN7-F1
#
_entry.id   AF-A0A5C7ZKN7-F1
#
_cell.length_a   1.000
_cell.length_b   1.000
_cell.length_c   1.000
_cell.angle_alpha   90.00
_cell.angle_beta   90.00
_cell.angle_gamma   90.00
#
_symmetry.space_group_name_H-M   'P 1'
#
loop_
_entity.id
_entity.type
_entity.pdbx_description
1 polymer ?
#
loop_
_entity_poly.entity_id
_entity_poly.type
_entity_poly.pdbx_seq_one_letter_code
_entity_poly.pdbx_strand_id
1 'polypeptide(L)'
;MMITPAHTTSRLAPWHWRDGFWGLLIGAACSLSLFVLQPLLLQAWHAVVSLWSQPLGLALTPLPQDAPPPSQTLMLSTSTVVALLYVLAGYWHERYRPMRVVVRALCLVQGSACLFFAWVPARFPYAVHQHLSGLLQMGADFLMTVPLMLALGWGVLHLPWRLKLLGPLLVVAYFMVWLPHQVLLHAWVLHHGSVLFMPVLLLCLGPLLNGWIFVALYAWLASLTPRTVNRTGAL
;
A
#
# COMPACT_ATOMS: atom_id res chain seq x y z
N MET A 1 -25.01 48.24 -6.69
CA MET A 1 -23.70 47.94 -7.29
C MET A 1 -23.36 46.50 -6.94
N MET A 2 -23.61 45.56 -7.85
CA MET A 2 -23.35 44.13 -7.62
C MET A 2 -21.86 43.86 -7.88
N ILE A 3 -21.12 43.49 -6.84
CA ILE A 3 -19.74 43.03 -6.95
C ILE A 3 -19.80 41.60 -7.49
N THR A 4 -19.58 41.42 -8.78
CA THR A 4 -19.36 40.10 -9.37
C THR A 4 -18.05 39.54 -8.83
N PRO A 5 -18.03 38.34 -8.22
CA PRO A 5 -16.78 37.73 -7.77
C PRO A 5 -15.92 37.43 -8.98
N ALA A 6 -14.69 37.96 -8.99
CA ALA A 6 -13.70 37.63 -10.01
C ALA A 6 -13.45 36.12 -9.96
N HIS A 7 -13.89 35.40 -10.98
CA HIS A 7 -13.56 33.98 -11.15
C HIS A 7 -12.07 33.86 -11.45
N THR A 8 -11.28 33.66 -10.40
CA THR A 8 -9.85 33.34 -10.50
C THR A 8 -9.72 31.97 -11.15
N THR A 9 -9.56 31.93 -12.47
CA THR A 9 -9.31 30.68 -13.19
C THR A 9 -7.87 30.26 -12.96
N SER A 10 -7.66 29.32 -12.03
CA SER A 10 -6.35 28.67 -11.88
C SER A 10 -6.08 27.83 -13.13
N ARG A 11 -5.19 28.30 -14.01
CA ARG A 11 -4.72 27.49 -15.13
C ARG A 11 -3.53 26.66 -14.68
N LEU A 12 -3.53 25.37 -15.03
CA LEU A 12 -2.33 24.54 -14.96
C LEU A 12 -1.27 25.14 -15.89
N ALA A 13 -0.01 25.15 -15.45
CA ALA A 13 1.11 25.61 -16.25
C ALA A 13 1.17 24.86 -17.61
N PRO A 14 1.60 25.51 -18.70
CA PRO A 14 1.67 24.87 -20.00
C PRO A 14 2.58 23.64 -19.96
N TRP A 15 2.14 22.56 -20.59
CA TRP A 15 2.88 21.30 -20.63
C TRP A 15 4.12 21.44 -21.52
N HIS A 16 5.28 21.07 -20.99
CA HIS A 16 6.52 20.98 -21.76
C HIS A 16 6.97 19.52 -21.83
N TRP A 17 7.01 18.96 -23.04
CA TRP A 17 7.42 17.57 -23.26
C TRP A 17 8.82 17.25 -22.68
N ARG A 18 9.73 18.25 -22.68
CA ARG A 18 11.07 18.16 -22.09
C ARG A 18 11.03 17.86 -20.60
N ASP A 19 10.09 18.47 -19.87
CA ASP A 19 9.96 18.28 -18.42
C ASP A 19 9.54 16.85 -18.08
N GLY A 20 8.63 16.28 -18.88
CA GLY A 20 8.23 14.87 -18.78
C GLY A 20 9.36 13.91 -19.13
N PHE A 21 10.09 14.16 -20.22
CA PHE A 21 11.23 13.34 -20.63
C PHE A 21 12.34 13.29 -19.56
N TRP A 22 12.73 14.44 -19.02
CA TRP A 22 13.70 14.50 -17.92
C TRP A 22 13.18 13.81 -16.66
N GLY A 23 11.90 13.98 -16.33
CA GLY A 23 11.26 13.27 -15.23
C GLY A 23 11.35 11.74 -15.39
N LEU A 24 11.11 11.23 -16.60
CA LEU A 24 11.21 9.80 -16.92
C LEU A 24 12.64 9.28 -16.81
N LEU A 25 13.64 10.02 -17.30
CA LEU A 25 15.04 9.61 -17.15
C LEU A 25 15.46 9.53 -15.68
N ILE A 26 15.06 10.49 -14.85
CA ILE A 26 15.35 10.49 -13.42
C ILE A 26 14.64 9.32 -12.73
N GLY A 27 13.35 9.09 -13.04
CA GLY A 27 12.59 7.97 -12.52
C GLY A 27 13.19 6.62 -12.89
N ALA A 28 13.60 6.45 -14.15
CA ALA A 28 14.26 5.25 -14.64
C ALA A 28 15.62 5.04 -13.97
N ALA A 29 16.45 6.08 -13.83
CA ALA A 29 17.72 6.01 -13.14
C ALA A 29 17.56 5.63 -11.66
N CYS A 30 16.55 6.19 -10.98
CA CYS A 30 16.23 5.85 -9.59
C CYS A 30 15.74 4.39 -9.46
N SER A 31 14.85 3.96 -10.35
CA SER A 31 14.35 2.58 -10.43
C SER A 31 15.50 1.59 -10.66
N LEU A 32 16.40 1.87 -11.60
CA LEU A 32 17.60 1.07 -11.87
C LEU A 32 18.53 1.02 -10.66
N SER A 33 18.72 2.15 -9.98
CA SER A 33 19.55 2.21 -8.76
C SER A 33 18.97 1.32 -7.65
N LEU A 34 17.65 1.36 -7.46
CA LEU A 34 16.96 0.49 -6.51
C LEU A 34 17.04 -0.99 -6.92
N PHE A 35 16.99 -1.28 -8.21
CA PHE A 35 17.19 -2.63 -8.74
C PHE A 35 18.58 -3.18 -8.40
N VAL A 36 19.63 -2.39 -8.63
CA VAL A 36 21.01 -2.78 -8.28
C VAL A 36 21.18 -2.93 -6.76
N LEU A 37 20.54 -2.06 -5.97
CA LEU A 37 20.61 -2.08 -4.50
C LEU A 37 19.62 -3.05 -3.84
N GLN A 38 18.80 -3.76 -4.60
CA GLN A 38 17.79 -4.69 -4.08
C GLN A 38 18.31 -5.70 -3.06
N PRO A 39 19.43 -6.42 -3.29
CA PRO A 39 19.90 -7.40 -2.31
C PRO A 39 20.23 -6.74 -0.96
N LEU A 40 20.82 -5.54 -1.00
CA LEU A 40 21.15 -4.78 0.22
C LEU A 40 19.89 -4.26 0.91
N LEU A 41 18.90 -3.80 0.14
CA LEU A 41 17.58 -3.41 0.64
C LEU A 41 16.88 -4.58 1.36
N LEU A 42 16.83 -5.76 0.73
CA LEU A 42 16.22 -6.95 1.30
C LEU A 42 16.94 -7.38 2.58
N GLN A 43 18.28 -7.35 2.60
CA GLN A 43 19.07 -7.62 3.81
C GLN A 43 18.73 -6.63 4.93
N ALA A 44 18.65 -5.33 4.63
CA ALA A 44 18.26 -4.32 5.60
C ALA A 44 16.84 -4.54 6.14
N TRP A 45 15.88 -4.89 5.27
CA TRP A 45 14.52 -5.22 5.69
C TRP A 45 14.43 -6.48 6.53
N HIS A 46 15.21 -7.53 6.20
CA HIS A 46 15.32 -8.70 7.06
C HIS A 46 15.87 -8.35 8.44
N ALA A 47 16.85 -7.43 8.52
CA ALA A 47 17.37 -6.94 9.79
C ALA A 47 16.31 -6.14 10.58
N VAL A 48 15.47 -5.34 9.92
CA VAL A 48 14.35 -4.64 10.57
C VAL A 48 13.34 -5.66 11.12
N VAL A 49 12.98 -6.67 10.32
CA VAL A 49 12.04 -7.72 10.74
C VAL A 49 12.60 -8.52 11.92
N SER A 50 13.89 -8.86 11.92
CA SER A 50 14.53 -9.60 13.02
C SER A 50 14.67 -8.76 14.29
N LEU A 51 14.96 -7.46 14.15
CA LEU A 51 15.02 -6.52 15.27
C LEU A 51 13.70 -6.48 16.03
N TRP A 52 12.58 -6.43 15.31
CA TRP A 52 11.25 -6.36 15.91
C TRP A 52 10.64 -7.73 16.26
N SER A 53 11.11 -8.83 15.69
CA SER A 53 10.57 -10.15 15.99
C SER A 53 10.84 -10.56 17.44
N GLN A 54 12.01 -10.21 17.98
CA GLN A 54 12.39 -10.47 19.38
C GLN A 54 11.42 -9.85 20.40
N PRO A 55 11.19 -8.52 20.42
CA PRO A 55 10.27 -7.91 21.38
C PRO A 55 8.81 -8.32 21.18
N LEU A 56 8.43 -8.71 19.96
CA LEU A 56 7.07 -9.17 19.66
C LEU A 56 6.86 -10.67 19.92
N GLY A 57 7.90 -11.39 20.36
CA GLY A 57 7.85 -12.83 20.61
C GLY A 57 7.55 -13.66 19.35
N LEU A 58 7.88 -13.14 18.16
CA LEU A 58 7.62 -13.81 16.89
C LEU A 58 8.73 -14.80 16.59
N ALA A 59 8.44 -16.09 16.74
CA ALA A 59 9.33 -17.17 16.30
C ALA A 59 9.30 -17.30 14.77
N LEU A 60 10.02 -16.41 14.07
CA LEU A 60 10.16 -16.43 12.61
C LEU A 60 11.15 -17.51 12.11
N THR A 61 11.70 -18.30 13.03
CA THR A 61 12.55 -19.45 12.73
C THR A 61 11.75 -20.49 11.93
N PRO A 62 12.35 -21.09 10.88
CA PRO A 62 11.66 -22.07 10.06
C PRO A 62 11.36 -23.31 10.89
N LEU A 63 10.12 -23.42 11.39
CA LEU A 63 9.58 -24.70 11.81
C LEU A 63 9.18 -25.46 10.53
N PRO A 64 9.55 -26.73 10.39
CA PRO A 64 9.23 -27.55 9.21
C PRO A 64 7.74 -27.86 9.05
N GLN A 65 6.89 -27.41 9.98
CA GLN A 65 5.47 -27.66 9.94
C GLN A 65 4.72 -26.48 9.33
N ASP A 66 3.98 -26.77 8.26
CA ASP A 66 2.82 -26.02 7.83
C ASP A 66 2.06 -25.51 9.05
N ALA A 67 1.81 -24.21 9.10
CA ALA A 67 1.12 -23.61 10.23
C ALA A 67 -0.21 -24.36 10.44
N PRO A 68 -0.53 -24.76 11.69
CA PRO A 68 -1.60 -25.70 11.95
C PRO A 68 -2.92 -25.17 11.40
N PRO A 69 -3.80 -26.07 10.91
CA PRO A 69 -5.11 -25.67 10.42
C PRO A 69 -5.85 -24.86 11.50
N PRO A 70 -6.68 -23.89 11.11
CA PRO A 70 -7.37 -23.03 12.07
C PRO A 70 -8.24 -23.86 13.01
N SER A 71 -8.22 -23.53 14.29
CA SER A 71 -9.07 -24.19 15.28
C SER A 71 -10.56 -23.96 14.97
N GLN A 72 -11.41 -24.91 15.36
CA GLN A 72 -12.84 -24.80 15.15
C GLN A 72 -13.44 -23.55 15.83
N THR A 73 -12.92 -23.18 17.01
CA THR A 73 -13.33 -21.98 17.74
C THR A 73 -12.93 -20.70 17.00
N LEU A 74 -11.72 -20.65 16.41
CA LEU A 74 -11.28 -19.52 15.61
C LEU A 74 -12.10 -19.39 14.32
N MET A 75 -12.42 -20.51 13.66
CA MET A 75 -13.27 -20.50 12.48
C MET A 75 -14.67 -19.97 12.77
N LEU A 76 -15.33 -20.47 13.82
CA LEU A 76 -16.69 -20.07 14.19
C LEU A 76 -16.74 -18.60 14.63
N SER A 77 -15.80 -18.17 15.47
CA SER A 77 -15.71 -16.77 15.90
C SER A 77 -15.46 -15.84 14.71
N THR A 78 -14.48 -16.16 13.85
CA THR A 78 -14.17 -15.35 12.66
C THR A 78 -15.36 -15.29 11.70
N SER A 79 -16.03 -16.41 11.42
CA SER A 79 -17.19 -16.43 10.52
C SER A 79 -18.35 -15.60 11.09
N THR A 80 -18.58 -15.68 12.40
CA THR A 80 -19.62 -14.91 13.08
C THR A 80 -19.33 -13.41 13.02
N VAL A 81 -18.08 -13.02 13.30
CA VAL A 81 -17.63 -11.63 13.22
C VAL A 81 -17.74 -11.10 11.79
N VAL A 82 -17.32 -11.87 10.78
CA VAL A 82 -17.41 -11.50 9.37
C VAL A 82 -18.86 -11.30 8.93
N ALA A 83 -19.76 -12.22 9.29
CA ALA A 83 -21.18 -12.10 8.96
C ALA A 83 -21.81 -10.86 9.60
N LEU A 84 -21.53 -10.63 10.89
CA LEU A 84 -22.03 -9.47 11.62
C LEU A 84 -21.49 -8.16 11.04
N LEU A 85 -20.18 -8.06 10.76
CA LEU A 85 -19.58 -6.88 10.15
C LEU A 85 -20.14 -6.60 8.75
N TYR A 86 -20.37 -7.63 7.95
CA TYR A 86 -20.96 -7.48 6.62
C TYR A 86 -22.37 -6.88 6.68
N VAL A 87 -23.20 -7.38 7.60
CA VAL A 87 -24.57 -6.88 7.83
C VAL A 87 -24.55 -5.46 8.38
N LEU A 88 -23.75 -5.19 9.42
CA LEU A 88 -23.64 -3.85 10.01
C LEU A 88 -23.14 -2.82 8.99
N ALA A 89 -22.14 -3.17 8.17
CA ALA A 89 -21.67 -2.29 7.11
C ALA A 89 -22.78 -1.96 6.10
N GLY A 90 -23.71 -2.90 5.86
CA GLY A 90 -24.89 -2.69 5.02
C GLY A 90 -25.78 -1.54 5.48
N TYR A 91 -25.88 -1.32 6.78
CA TYR A 91 -26.71 -0.28 7.40
C TYR A 91 -26.01 1.07 7.55
N TRP A 92 -24.74 1.23 7.13
CA TRP A 92 -24.08 2.53 7.20
C TRP A 92 -24.80 3.59 6.38
N HIS A 93 -24.67 4.86 6.77
CA HIS A 93 -25.24 5.98 6.03
C HIS A 93 -24.56 6.17 4.65
N GLU A 94 -25.20 6.86 3.71
CA GLU A 94 -24.67 7.08 2.35
C GLU A 94 -23.33 7.81 2.33
N ARG A 95 -23.11 8.69 3.30
CA ARG A 95 -21.83 9.40 3.51
C ARG A 95 -20.63 8.45 3.62
N TYR A 96 -20.84 7.23 4.12
CA TYR A 96 -19.80 6.22 4.32
C TYR A 96 -19.81 5.14 3.23
N ARG A 97 -20.42 5.41 2.06
CA ARG A 97 -20.39 4.50 0.91
C ARG A 97 -19.00 3.92 0.59
N PRO A 98 -17.89 4.70 0.51
CA PRO A 98 -16.60 4.10 0.17
C PRO A 98 -16.15 3.09 1.23
N MET A 99 -16.32 3.42 2.51
CA MET A 99 -15.95 2.54 3.62
C MET A 99 -16.83 1.29 3.67
N ARG A 100 -18.12 1.42 3.35
CA ARG A 100 -19.06 0.30 3.20
C ARG A 100 -18.57 -0.71 2.17
N VAL A 101 -18.15 -0.25 1.00
CA VAL A 101 -17.65 -1.12 -0.06
C VAL A 101 -16.38 -1.83 0.37
N VAL A 102 -15.42 -1.09 0.95
CA VAL A 102 -14.15 -1.67 1.42
C VAL A 102 -14.38 -2.74 2.48
N VAL A 103 -15.18 -2.46 3.52
CA VAL A 103 -15.42 -3.43 4.61
C VAL A 103 -16.18 -4.65 4.11
N ARG A 104 -17.18 -4.48 3.23
CA ARG A 104 -17.89 -5.62 2.65
C ARG A 104 -16.98 -6.46 1.75
N ALA A 105 -16.10 -5.84 0.97
CA ALA A 105 -15.12 -6.56 0.18
C ALA A 105 -14.16 -7.36 1.08
N LEU A 106 -13.63 -6.77 2.16
CA LEU A 106 -12.81 -7.49 3.16
C LEU A 106 -13.56 -8.68 3.76
N CYS A 107 -14.83 -8.49 4.12
CA CYS A 107 -15.68 -9.55 4.65
C CYS A 107 -15.90 -10.68 3.63
N LEU A 108 -16.08 -10.36 2.34
CA LEU A 108 -16.24 -11.38 1.30
C LEU A 108 -14.95 -12.19 1.11
N VAL A 109 -13.78 -11.55 1.14
CA VAL A 109 -12.48 -12.25 1.05
C VAL A 109 -12.23 -13.09 2.30
N GLN A 110 -12.51 -12.58 3.50
CA GLN A 110 -12.36 -13.37 4.73
C GLN A 110 -13.38 -14.52 4.80
N GLY A 111 -14.61 -14.26 4.34
CA GLY A 111 -15.68 -15.25 4.28
C GLY A 111 -15.34 -16.39 3.32
N SER A 112 -14.78 -16.08 2.15
CA SER A 112 -14.31 -17.12 1.23
C SER A 112 -13.17 -17.96 1.80
N ALA A 113 -12.26 -17.35 2.59
CA ALA A 113 -11.26 -18.10 3.33
C ALA A 113 -11.89 -19.04 4.37
N CYS A 114 -12.87 -18.57 5.14
CA CYS A 114 -13.59 -19.41 6.11
C CYS A 114 -14.29 -20.60 5.42
N LEU A 115 -14.93 -20.35 4.27
CA LEU A 115 -15.56 -21.40 3.46
C LEU A 115 -14.52 -22.41 2.95
N PHE A 116 -13.37 -21.95 2.44
CA PHE A 116 -12.29 -22.82 1.98
C PHE A 116 -11.80 -23.75 3.10
N PHE A 117 -11.50 -23.20 4.28
CA PHE A 117 -11.02 -23.99 5.42
C PHE A 117 -12.12 -24.87 6.04
N ALA A 118 -13.40 -24.57 5.83
CA ALA A 118 -14.51 -25.45 6.21
C ALA A 118 -14.60 -26.69 5.32
N TRP A 119 -14.34 -26.55 4.02
CA TRP A 119 -14.46 -27.67 3.08
C TRP A 119 -13.17 -28.47 2.91
N VAL A 120 -12.02 -27.79 2.83
CA VAL A 120 -10.77 -28.44 2.40
C VAL A 120 -9.53 -27.94 3.17
N PRO A 121 -9.53 -28.00 4.52
CA PRO A 121 -8.45 -27.44 5.34
C PRO A 121 -7.08 -28.07 5.06
N ALA A 122 -7.03 -29.36 4.73
CA ALA A 122 -5.79 -30.10 4.49
C ALA A 122 -5.12 -29.80 3.13
N ARG A 123 -5.77 -29.03 2.25
CA ARG A 123 -5.21 -28.69 0.93
C ARG A 123 -4.63 -27.28 0.86
N PHE A 124 -4.49 -26.58 1.99
CA PHE A 124 -3.86 -25.26 1.98
C PHE A 124 -2.35 -25.39 1.69
N PRO A 125 -1.85 -24.91 0.54
CA PRO A 125 -0.51 -25.26 0.07
C PRO A 125 0.56 -24.24 0.47
N TYR A 126 0.22 -23.20 1.23
CA TYR A 126 1.13 -22.08 1.47
C TYR A 126 1.68 -22.07 2.90
N ALA A 127 3.00 -21.99 3.02
CA ALA A 127 3.66 -21.82 4.31
C ALA A 127 3.73 -20.33 4.69
N VAL A 128 3.64 -20.04 6.00
CA VAL A 128 3.77 -18.66 6.53
C VAL A 128 5.12 -18.04 6.15
N HIS A 129 6.21 -18.82 6.19
CA HIS A 129 7.52 -18.30 5.80
C HIS A 129 7.56 -17.88 4.32
N GLN A 130 6.96 -18.68 3.42
CA GLN A 130 6.86 -18.36 1.99
C GLN A 130 6.00 -17.11 1.74
N HIS A 131 4.94 -16.92 2.53
CA HIS A 131 4.13 -15.70 2.50
C HIS A 131 4.94 -14.46 2.84
N LEU A 132 5.69 -14.50 3.95
CA LEU A 132 6.45 -13.35 4.43
C LEU A 132 7.63 -13.01 3.52
N SER A 133 8.36 -14.02 3.03
CA SER A 133 9.44 -13.81 2.06
C SER A 133 8.89 -13.31 0.72
N GLY A 134 7.76 -13.86 0.26
CA GLY A 134 7.05 -13.38 -0.92
C GLY A 134 6.63 -11.92 -0.79
N LEU A 135 6.13 -11.50 0.38
CA LEU A 135 5.75 -10.10 0.61
C LEU A 135 6.95 -9.14 0.63
N LEU A 136 8.08 -9.53 1.22
CA LEU A 136 9.30 -8.73 1.15
C LEU A 136 9.76 -8.55 -0.30
N GLN A 137 9.74 -9.63 -1.08
CA GLN A 137 10.10 -9.58 -2.50
C GLN A 137 9.14 -8.68 -3.29
N MET A 138 7.82 -8.90 -3.16
CA MET A 138 6.81 -8.06 -3.81
C MET A 138 6.92 -6.58 -3.39
N GLY A 139 7.26 -6.31 -2.13
CA GLY A 139 7.52 -4.97 -1.64
C GLY A 139 8.74 -4.33 -2.32
N ALA A 140 9.82 -5.09 -2.50
CA ALA A 140 11.02 -4.60 -3.19
C ALA A 140 10.71 -4.31 -4.67
N ASP A 141 10.02 -5.22 -5.35
CA ASP A 141 9.61 -5.04 -6.75
C ASP A 141 8.67 -3.83 -6.92
N PHE A 142 7.76 -3.64 -5.96
CA PHE A 142 6.90 -2.45 -5.91
C PHE A 142 7.74 -1.17 -5.73
N LEU A 143 8.68 -1.14 -4.79
CA LEU A 143 9.52 0.01 -4.52
C LEU A 143 10.36 0.42 -5.75
N MET A 144 10.80 -0.55 -6.56
CA MET A 144 11.48 -0.26 -7.84
C MET A 144 10.57 0.39 -8.87
N THR A 145 9.30 0.03 -8.85
CA THR A 145 8.30 0.53 -9.81
C THR A 145 7.82 1.94 -9.44
N VAL A 146 7.81 2.28 -8.13
CA VAL A 146 7.35 3.57 -7.59
C VAL A 146 8.01 4.80 -8.26
N PRO A 147 9.35 4.90 -8.41
CA PRO A 147 9.97 6.03 -9.09
C PRO A 147 9.49 6.23 -10.53
N LEU A 148 9.24 5.14 -11.25
CA LEU A 148 8.75 5.20 -12.63
C LEU A 148 7.28 5.66 -12.67
N MET A 149 6.44 5.14 -11.78
CA MET A 149 5.06 5.60 -11.64
C MET A 149 4.99 7.10 -11.31
N LEU A 150 5.86 7.56 -10.40
CA LEU A 150 5.98 8.97 -10.07
C LEU A 150 6.50 9.79 -11.24
N ALA A 151 7.45 9.29 -12.01
CA ALA A 151 7.93 10.00 -13.19
C ALA A 151 6.84 10.23 -14.24
N LEU A 152 5.94 9.26 -14.43
CA LEU A 152 4.80 9.38 -15.36
C LEU A 152 3.79 10.45 -14.93
N GLY A 153 3.50 10.57 -13.62
CA GLY A 153 2.56 11.57 -13.10
C GLY A 153 3.22 12.89 -12.69
N TRP A 154 4.16 12.82 -11.75
CA TRP A 154 4.86 13.96 -11.15
C TRP A 154 5.90 14.59 -12.07
N GLY A 155 6.59 13.78 -12.88
CA GLY A 155 7.65 14.27 -13.79
C GLY A 155 7.13 15.26 -14.83
N VAL A 156 5.87 15.13 -15.20
CA VAL A 156 5.17 15.99 -16.16
C VAL A 156 4.83 17.38 -15.59
N LEU A 157 4.79 17.53 -14.27
CA LEU A 157 4.43 18.78 -13.62
C LEU A 157 5.56 19.82 -13.72
N HIS A 158 5.17 21.07 -14.00
CA HIS A 158 6.08 22.20 -14.07
C HIS A 158 6.37 22.77 -12.67
N LEU A 159 7.25 22.09 -11.94
CA LEU A 159 7.63 22.40 -10.56
C LEU A 159 9.09 22.86 -10.49
N PRO A 160 9.47 23.69 -9.51
CA PRO A 160 10.88 23.96 -9.25
C PRO A 160 11.61 22.66 -8.92
N TRP A 161 12.87 22.55 -9.38
CA TRP A 161 13.67 21.34 -9.28
C TRP A 161 13.70 20.68 -7.89
N ARG A 162 13.73 21.50 -6.84
CA ARG A 162 13.70 21.04 -5.44
C ARG A 162 12.45 20.22 -5.13
N LEU A 163 11.27 20.69 -5.52
CA LEU A 163 10.00 19.98 -5.33
C LEU A 163 9.86 18.78 -6.28
N LYS A 164 10.47 18.88 -7.46
CA LYS A 164 10.49 17.81 -8.45
C LYS A 164 11.26 16.57 -7.95
N LEU A 165 12.29 16.76 -7.12
CA LEU A 165 13.04 15.69 -6.47
C LEU A 165 12.52 15.29 -5.09
N LEU A 166 12.15 16.27 -4.25
CA LEU A 166 11.77 16.01 -2.86
C LEU A 166 10.50 15.15 -2.76
N GLY A 167 9.50 15.41 -3.61
CA GLY A 167 8.26 14.63 -3.62
C GLY A 167 8.51 13.14 -3.83
N PRO A 168 9.14 12.74 -4.94
CA PRO A 168 9.48 11.34 -5.19
C PRO A 168 10.38 10.72 -4.12
N LEU A 169 11.37 11.46 -3.63
CA LEU A 169 12.25 10.99 -2.56
C LEU A 169 11.48 10.66 -1.28
N LEU A 170 10.53 11.51 -0.87
CA LEU A 170 9.71 11.28 0.31
C LEU A 170 8.80 10.05 0.15
N VAL A 171 8.23 9.83 -1.04
CA VAL A 171 7.39 8.64 -1.30
C VAL A 171 8.23 7.36 -1.24
N VAL A 172 9.42 7.37 -1.86
CA VAL A 172 10.34 6.22 -1.78
C VAL A 172 10.78 5.96 -0.34
N ALA A 173 11.17 7.00 0.40
CA ALA A 173 11.56 6.87 1.81
C ALA A 173 10.42 6.33 2.68
N TYR A 174 9.19 6.80 2.46
CA TYR A 174 8.01 6.28 3.14
C TYR A 174 7.85 4.78 2.91
N PHE A 175 7.88 4.32 1.66
CA PHE A 175 7.72 2.89 1.36
C PHE A 175 8.90 2.04 1.84
N MET A 176 10.11 2.60 1.84
CA MET A 176 11.30 1.93 2.37
C MET A 176 11.15 1.59 3.86
N VAL A 177 10.43 2.42 4.62
CA VAL A 177 10.11 2.16 6.04
C VAL A 177 8.84 1.33 6.17
N TRP A 178 7.79 1.64 5.43
CA TRP A 178 6.47 1.01 5.58
C TRP A 178 6.48 -0.50 5.27
N LEU A 179 7.11 -0.91 4.16
CA LEU A 179 7.05 -2.28 3.66
C LEU A 179 7.56 -3.36 4.64
N PRO A 180 8.74 -3.22 5.30
CA PRO A 180 9.16 -4.21 6.29
C PRO A 180 8.24 -4.26 7.52
N HIS A 181 7.63 -3.14 7.92
CA HIS A 181 6.68 -3.09 9.03
C HIS A 181 5.32 -3.71 8.66
N GLN A 182 4.90 -3.60 7.39
CA GLN A 182 3.75 -4.31 6.87
C GLN A 182 3.94 -5.83 6.94
N VAL A 183 5.12 -6.33 6.59
CA VAL A 183 5.48 -7.75 6.73
C VAL A 183 5.46 -8.18 8.19
N LEU A 184 5.99 -7.35 9.09
CA LEU A 184 5.95 -7.59 10.53
C LEU A 184 4.51 -7.66 11.07
N LEU A 185 3.63 -6.77 10.62
CA LEU A 185 2.21 -6.80 10.95
C LEU A 185 1.56 -8.11 10.50
N HIS A 186 1.88 -8.57 9.28
CA HIS A 186 1.36 -9.85 8.77
C HIS A 186 1.87 -11.02 9.61
N ALA A 187 3.16 -11.02 9.96
CA ALA A 187 3.73 -12.03 10.83
C ALA A 187 3.04 -12.04 12.21
N TRP A 188 2.79 -10.87 12.79
CA TRP A 188 2.11 -10.75 14.08
C TRP A 188 0.67 -11.25 14.04
N VAL A 189 -0.10 -10.90 13.00
CA VAL A 189 -1.48 -11.37 12.81
C VAL A 189 -1.51 -12.89 12.59
N LEU A 190 -0.59 -13.44 11.80
CA LEU A 190 -0.52 -14.88 11.54
C LEU A 190 -0.05 -15.68 12.76
N HIS A 191 0.80 -15.09 13.61
CA HIS A 191 1.26 -15.71 14.85
C HIS A 191 0.16 -15.81 15.90
N HIS A 192 -0.64 -14.76 16.09
CA HIS A 192 -1.71 -14.72 17.11
C HIS A 192 -3.05 -15.26 16.60
N GLY A 193 -3.29 -15.17 15.30
CA GLY A 193 -4.47 -15.70 14.64
C GLY A 193 -4.21 -17.09 14.10
N SER A 194 -4.19 -17.19 12.78
CA SER A 194 -3.91 -18.41 12.03
C SER A 194 -3.72 -18.04 10.57
N VAL A 195 -3.31 -19.02 9.78
CA VAL A 195 -3.29 -19.02 8.30
C VAL A 195 -4.63 -18.60 7.68
N LEU A 196 -5.74 -18.74 8.42
CA LEU A 196 -7.07 -18.28 8.04
C LEU A 196 -7.11 -16.80 7.57
N PHE A 197 -6.23 -15.94 8.06
CA PHE A 197 -6.18 -14.52 7.68
C PHE A 197 -5.26 -14.23 6.47
N MET A 198 -4.46 -15.21 6.05
CA MET A 198 -3.46 -15.04 5.00
C MET A 198 -4.03 -14.51 3.67
N PRO A 199 -5.20 -14.96 3.17
CA PRO A 199 -5.78 -14.42 1.93
C PRO A 199 -6.14 -12.93 2.02
N VAL A 200 -6.75 -12.49 3.13
CA VAL A 200 -7.08 -11.07 3.34
C VAL A 200 -5.81 -10.24 3.52
N LEU A 201 -4.84 -10.76 4.27
CA LEU A 201 -3.55 -10.11 4.44
C LEU A 201 -2.85 -9.92 3.09
N LEU A 202 -2.80 -10.94 2.24
CA LEU A 202 -2.17 -10.85 0.92
C LEU A 202 -2.92 -9.92 -0.02
N LEU A 203 -4.22 -10.16 -0.21
CA LEU A 203 -5.01 -9.50 -1.25
C LEU A 203 -5.34 -8.05 -0.89
N CYS A 204 -5.73 -7.80 0.37
CA CYS A 204 -6.25 -6.51 0.77
C CYS A 204 -5.23 -5.68 1.53
N LEU A 205 -4.49 -6.30 2.45
CA LEU A 205 -3.47 -5.61 3.25
C LEU A 205 -2.05 -5.78 2.69
N GLY A 206 -1.89 -6.31 1.47
CA GLY A 206 -0.62 -6.49 0.78
C GLY A 206 -0.41 -5.45 -0.34
N PRO A 207 -0.15 -5.87 -1.59
CA PRO A 207 0.09 -4.96 -2.71
C PRO A 207 -1.06 -3.98 -2.98
N LEU A 208 -2.32 -4.38 -2.76
CA LEU A 208 -3.49 -3.52 -2.96
C LEU A 208 -3.46 -2.30 -2.04
N LEU A 209 -3.19 -2.51 -0.75
CA LEU A 209 -3.04 -1.43 0.23
C LEU A 209 -1.87 -0.50 -0.16
N ASN A 210 -0.75 -1.07 -0.61
CA ASN A 210 0.40 -0.29 -1.05
C ASN A 210 0.05 0.60 -2.24
N GLY A 211 -0.74 0.10 -3.19
CA GLY A 211 -1.29 0.90 -4.29
C GLY A 211 -2.18 2.04 -3.80
N TRP A 212 -3.09 1.79 -2.85
CA TRP A 212 -3.94 2.85 -2.29
C TRP A 212 -3.16 3.91 -1.53
N ILE A 213 -2.18 3.50 -0.70
CA ILE A 213 -1.29 4.43 -0.01
C ILE A 213 -0.51 5.27 -1.02
N PHE A 214 0.00 4.65 -2.09
CA PHE A 214 0.71 5.35 -3.15
C PHE A 214 -0.17 6.43 -3.79
N VAL A 215 -1.40 6.07 -4.18
CA VAL A 215 -2.35 7.02 -4.78
C VAL A 215 -2.69 8.15 -3.80
N ALA A 216 -2.89 7.83 -2.52
CA ALA A 216 -3.19 8.83 -1.49
C ALA A 216 -2.02 9.79 -1.27
N LEU A 217 -0.79 9.29 -1.14
CA LEU A 217 0.42 10.10 -1.01
C LEU A 217 0.64 10.98 -2.24
N TYR A 218 0.46 10.42 -3.44
CA TYR A 218 0.55 11.18 -4.69
C TYR A 218 -0.49 12.30 -4.75
N ALA A 219 -1.76 11.99 -4.47
CA ALA A 219 -2.84 12.97 -4.48
C ALA A 219 -2.62 14.08 -3.43
N TRP A 220 -2.14 13.71 -2.25
CA TRP A 220 -1.78 14.66 -1.20
C TRP A 220 -0.63 15.57 -1.65
N LEU A 221 0.47 15.03 -2.17
CA LEU A 221 1.57 15.83 -2.70
C LEU A 221 1.12 16.74 -3.84
N ALA A 222 0.28 16.24 -4.76
CA ALA A 222 -0.27 17.02 -5.86
C ALA A 222 -1.14 18.17 -5.36
N SER A 223 -1.89 17.97 -4.27
CA SER A 223 -2.71 19.02 -3.65
C SER A 223 -1.89 20.18 -3.06
N LEU A 224 -0.63 19.93 -2.69
CA LEU A 224 0.29 20.92 -2.12
C LEU A 224 1.08 21.69 -3.19
N THR A 225 0.93 21.33 -4.47
CA THR A 225 1.69 22.00 -5.54
C THR A 225 1.25 23.46 -5.70
N PRO A 226 2.20 24.42 -5.77
CA PRO A 226 1.88 25.83 -5.95
C PRO A 226 1.07 26.05 -7.22
N ARG A 227 -0.08 26.73 -7.10
CA ARG A 227 -0.88 27.16 -8.25
C ARG A 227 -0.43 28.53 -8.68
N THR A 228 -0.13 28.72 -9.96
CA THR A 228 0.16 30.05 -10.52
C THR A 228 -1.12 30.88 -10.54
N VAL A 229 -1.13 31.98 -9.80
CA VAL A 229 -2.20 32.99 -9.89
C VAL A 229 -1.83 33.94 -11.02
N ASN A 230 -2.56 33.86 -12.13
CA ASN A 230 -2.41 34.86 -13.19
C ASN A 230 -3.11 36.14 -12.73
N ARG A 231 -2.36 37.11 -12.19
CA ARG A 231 -2.87 38.48 -12.05
C ARG A 231 -2.87 39.10 -13.44
N THR A 232 -3.94 38.89 -14.20
CA THR A 232 -4.23 39.76 -15.32
C THR A 232 -4.42 41.15 -14.75
N GLY A 233 -3.42 42.01 -14.94
CA GLY A 233 -3.49 43.42 -14.59
C GLY A 233 -4.66 44.06 -15.34
N ALA A 234 -5.60 44.59 -14.58
CA ALA A 234 -6.34 45.75 -15.05
C ALA A 234 -5.33 46.90 -15.10
N LEU A 235 -4.95 47.29 -16.32
CA LEU A 235 -4.46 48.64 -16.60
C LEU A 235 -5.64 49.61 -16.46
#